data_AF-A0A9D9SRI0-F1
#
_entry.id   AF-A0A9D9SRI0-F1
#
_cell.length_a   1.000
_cell.length_b   1.000
_cell.length_c   1.000
_cell.angle_alpha   90.00
_cell.angle_beta   90.00
_cell.angle_gamma   90.00
#
_symmetry.space_group_name_H-M   'P 1'
#
loop_
_entity.id
_entity.type
_entity.pdbx_description
1 polymer ?
#
loop_
_entity_poly.entity_id
_entity_poly.type
_entity_poly.pdbx_seq_one_letter_code
_entity_poly.pdbx_strand_id
1 'polypeptide(L)'
;MPAVSHRGGGRRRTINEINMVPFIDVMLVLLIIFMVSAPLITTGVVDLPTVGKSKQRPEHVVELIVGRDERIRIRVDSKDEGQAVALDRIAARVLDLQAGDANTPVVISAD
;
A
#
# COMPACT_ATOMS: atom_id res chain seq x y z
N MET A 1 59.78 -16.44 -81.31
CA MET A 1 58.44 -16.26 -80.68
C MET A 1 57.66 -17.56 -80.88
N PRO A 2 56.83 -18.10 -79.96
CA PRO A 2 56.19 -17.52 -78.75
C PRO A 2 56.64 -18.23 -77.44
N ALA A 3 56.74 -17.56 -76.29
CA ALA A 3 55.71 -17.12 -75.32
C ALA A 3 55.23 -18.22 -74.36
N VAL A 4 55.72 -18.13 -73.11
CA VAL A 4 55.27 -18.87 -71.93
C VAL A 4 53.83 -18.49 -71.61
N SER A 5 52.92 -19.47 -71.50
CA SER A 5 51.57 -19.25 -70.98
C SER A 5 51.50 -19.59 -69.49
N HIS A 6 51.09 -18.59 -68.71
CA HIS A 6 50.90 -18.68 -67.26
C HIS A 6 49.64 -19.49 -66.95
N ARG A 7 49.77 -20.47 -66.04
CA ARG A 7 48.65 -21.21 -65.44
C ARG A 7 47.82 -20.26 -64.57
N GLY A 8 46.74 -19.73 -65.14
CA GLY A 8 45.70 -19.02 -64.39
C GLY A 8 44.80 -20.00 -63.66
N GLY A 9 45.18 -20.38 -62.43
CA GLY A 9 44.31 -21.10 -61.51
C GLY A 9 43.11 -20.22 -61.16
N GLY A 10 41.99 -20.45 -61.84
CA GLY A 10 40.69 -19.85 -61.54
C GLY A 10 40.26 -20.25 -60.13
N ARG A 11 40.55 -19.37 -59.17
CA ARG A 11 40.12 -19.48 -57.78
C ARG A 11 38.60 -19.43 -57.74
N ARG A 12 37.97 -20.61 -57.75
CA ARG A 12 36.55 -20.82 -57.47
C ARG A 12 36.28 -20.22 -56.09
N ARG A 13 35.70 -19.04 -56.04
CA ARG A 13 35.21 -18.45 -54.79
C ARG A 13 34.04 -19.32 -54.34
N THR A 14 34.27 -20.19 -53.36
CA THR A 14 33.21 -20.88 -52.64
C THR A 14 32.45 -19.84 -51.85
N ILE A 15 31.30 -19.41 -52.37
CA ILE A 15 30.35 -18.61 -51.59
C ILE A 15 29.75 -19.59 -50.59
N ASN A 16 30.25 -19.55 -49.36
CA ASN A 16 29.66 -20.26 -48.23
C ASN A 16 28.49 -19.40 -47.74
N GLU A 17 27.32 -19.57 -48.36
CA GLU A 17 26.08 -19.02 -47.83
C GLU A 17 25.81 -19.73 -46.50
N ILE A 18 25.90 -18.99 -45.40
CA ILE A 18 25.48 -19.52 -44.10
C ILE A 18 23.97 -19.73 -44.19
N ASN A 19 23.50 -20.94 -43.94
CA ASN A 19 22.06 -21.19 -43.81
C ASN A 19 21.53 -20.37 -42.64
N MET A 20 20.95 -19.20 -42.92
CA MET A 20 20.46 -18.26 -41.91
C MET A 20 19.24 -18.81 -41.16
N VAL A 21 18.42 -19.65 -41.81
CA VAL A 21 17.16 -20.18 -41.25
C VAL A 21 17.37 -20.96 -39.95
N PRO A 22 18.31 -21.94 -39.85
CA PRO A 22 18.61 -22.60 -38.57
C PRO A 22 19.13 -21.64 -37.48
N PHE A 23 19.93 -20.64 -37.84
CA PHE A 23 20.45 -19.67 -36.85
C PHE A 23 19.36 -18.78 -36.30
N ILE A 24 18.43 -18.35 -37.15
CA ILE A 24 17.28 -17.54 -36.74
C ILE A 24 16.39 -18.33 -35.77
N ASP A 25 16.14 -19.61 -36.02
CA ASP A 25 15.34 -20.46 -35.13
C ASP A 25 15.94 -20.55 -33.72
N VAL A 26 17.25 -20.82 -33.61
CA VAL A 26 17.94 -20.87 -32.31
C VAL A 26 17.87 -19.52 -31.58
N MET A 27 18.07 -18.41 -32.29
CA MET A 27 17.99 -17.07 -31.68
C MET A 27 16.57 -16.73 -31.23
N LEU A 28 15.55 -17.07 -32.02
CA LEU A 28 14.14 -16.83 -31.67
C LEU A 28 13.70 -17.68 -30.46
N VAL A 29 14.15 -18.94 -30.38
CA VAL A 29 13.88 -19.81 -29.21
C VAL A 29 14.44 -19.18 -27.93
N LEU A 30 15.66 -18.63 -27.96
CA LEU A 30 16.24 -17.95 -26.79
C LEU A 30 15.44 -16.71 -26.38
N LEU A 31 14.93 -15.93 -27.33
CA LEU A 31 14.08 -14.78 -27.05
C LEU A 31 12.74 -15.20 -26.42
N ILE A 32 12.12 -16.27 -26.92
CA ILE A 32 10.88 -16.82 -26.35
C ILE A 32 11.09 -17.28 -24.91
N ILE A 33 12.19 -17.99 -24.62
CA ILE A 33 12.51 -18.44 -23.26
C ILE A 33 12.62 -17.24 -22.31
N PHE A 34 13.35 -16.19 -22.71
CA PHE A 34 13.46 -14.99 -21.89
C PHE A 34 12.11 -14.28 -21.68
N MET A 35 11.31 -14.14 -22.74
CA MET A 35 9.97 -13.53 -22.67
C MET A 35 9.02 -14.29 -21.73
N VAL A 36 9.07 -15.63 -21.75
CA VAL A 36 8.23 -16.49 -20.90
C VAL A 36 8.74 -16.57 -19.46
N SER A 37 10.05 -16.39 -19.21
CA SER A 37 10.60 -16.44 -17.85
C SER A 37 10.27 -15.21 -16.99
N ALA A 38 10.12 -14.02 -17.59
CA ALA A 38 9.80 -12.77 -16.90
C ALA A 38 8.45 -12.74 -16.14
N PRO A 39 7.32 -13.28 -16.66
CA PRO A 39 6.03 -13.24 -15.94
C PRO A 39 5.98 -14.08 -14.65
N LEU A 40 7.01 -14.87 -14.35
CA LEU A 40 7.11 -15.61 -13.09
C LEU A 40 7.56 -14.77 -11.89
N ILE A 41 7.87 -13.48 -12.09
CA ILE A 41 7.94 -12.53 -10.98
C ILE A 41 6.51 -12.27 -10.52
N THR A 42 5.97 -13.19 -9.73
CA THR A 42 4.76 -12.96 -8.95
C THR A 42 5.06 -11.78 -8.05
N THR A 43 4.58 -10.58 -8.41
CA THR A 43 4.46 -9.49 -7.46
C THR A 43 3.61 -10.04 -6.34
N GLY A 44 4.24 -10.39 -5.22
CA GLY A 44 3.56 -10.93 -4.06
C GLY A 44 2.38 -10.01 -3.78
N VAL A 45 1.18 -10.58 -3.74
CA VAL A 45 -0.01 -9.85 -3.33
C VAL A 45 0.31 -9.38 -1.91
N VAL A 46 0.69 -8.13 -1.77
CA VAL A 46 0.91 -7.55 -0.45
C VAL A 46 -0.49 -7.35 0.07
N ASP A 47 -0.92 -8.23 0.97
CA ASP A 47 -2.08 -7.99 1.81
C ASP A 47 -1.78 -6.75 2.64
N LEU A 48 -2.12 -5.57 2.09
CA LEU A 48 -2.19 -4.38 2.90
C LEU A 48 -3.28 -4.67 3.94
N PRO A 49 -2.97 -4.62 5.24
CA PRO A 49 -4.02 -4.64 6.23
C PRO A 49 -4.93 -3.46 5.89
N THR A 50 -6.16 -3.75 5.48
CA THR A 50 -7.21 -2.73 5.48
C THR A 50 -7.20 -2.25 6.92
N VAL A 51 -6.85 -0.97 7.14
CA VAL A 51 -6.95 -0.35 8.45
C VAL A 51 -8.34 -0.69 8.96
N GLY A 52 -8.39 -1.65 9.88
CA GLY A 52 -9.64 -2.28 10.29
C GLY A 52 -10.55 -1.15 10.68
N LYS A 53 -11.65 -0.98 9.91
CA LYS A 53 -12.53 0.19 9.91
C LYS A 53 -12.34 0.95 11.20
N SER A 54 -11.60 2.06 11.16
CA SER A 54 -11.30 2.90 12.32
C SER A 54 -12.54 2.89 13.18
N LYS A 55 -12.48 2.20 14.35
CA LYS A 55 -13.66 1.89 15.18
C LYS A 55 -14.54 3.11 15.11
N GLN A 56 -15.68 2.96 14.45
CA GLN A 56 -16.55 4.06 14.04
C GLN A 56 -16.63 4.97 15.26
N ARG A 57 -16.08 6.19 15.13
CA ARG A 57 -15.93 7.07 16.29
C ARG A 57 -17.32 7.14 16.92
N PRO A 58 -17.47 6.81 18.21
CA PRO A 58 -18.77 6.80 18.84
C PRO A 58 -19.47 8.11 18.47
N GLU A 59 -20.69 8.03 17.95
CA GLU A 59 -21.39 9.23 17.48
C GLU A 59 -21.55 10.25 18.60
N HIS A 60 -21.66 9.75 19.84
CA HIS A 60 -21.76 10.54 21.05
C HIS A 60 -20.68 10.13 22.05
N VAL A 61 -19.96 11.10 22.61
CA VAL A 61 -18.96 10.88 23.68
C VAL A 61 -19.14 11.95 24.75
N VAL A 62 -19.21 11.51 26.01
CA VAL A 62 -19.19 12.41 27.16
C VAL A 62 -17.75 12.53 27.66
N GLU A 63 -17.19 13.73 27.61
CA GLU A 63 -15.83 14.02 28.06
C GLU A 63 -15.86 14.75 29.42
N LEU A 64 -15.11 14.23 30.38
CA LEU A 64 -14.88 14.79 31.71
C LEU A 64 -13.48 15.39 31.76
N ILE A 65 -13.39 16.71 31.82
CA ILE A 65 -12.13 17.45 31.87
C ILE A 65 -11.86 17.86 33.32
N VAL A 66 -10.76 17.37 33.88
CA VAL A 66 -10.28 17.76 35.21
C VAL A 66 -9.21 18.84 35.06
N GLY A 67 -9.55 20.07 35.44
CA GLY A 67 -8.61 21.18 35.43
C GLY A 67 -7.72 21.22 36.67
N ARG A 68 -6.54 21.84 36.55
CA ARG A 68 -5.62 22.11 37.68
C ARG A 68 -6.20 23.05 38.73
N ASP A 69 -7.28 23.75 38.39
CA ASP A 69 -8.07 24.62 39.28
C ASP A 69 -9.05 23.83 40.17
N GLU A 70 -8.90 22.49 40.23
CA GLU A 70 -9.82 21.55 40.89
C GLU A 70 -11.25 21.59 40.33
N ARG A 71 -11.47 22.27 39.20
CA ARG A 71 -12.78 22.35 38.56
C ARG A 71 -12.93 21.22 37.57
N ILE A 72 -14.10 20.61 37.59
CA ILE A 72 -14.46 19.56 36.65
C ILE A 72 -15.44 20.14 35.65
N ARG A 73 -15.14 19.95 34.35
CA ARG A 73 -15.97 20.42 33.25
C ARG A 73 -16.47 19.22 32.46
N ILE A 74 -17.75 19.21 32.11
CA ILE A 74 -18.36 18.14 31.32
C ILE A 74 -18.67 18.68 29.93
N ARG A 75 -18.18 18.00 28.89
CA ARG A 75 -18.39 18.34 27.49
C ARG A 75 -19.01 17.16 26.75
N VAL A 76 -19.94 17.45 25.85
CA VAL A 76 -20.55 16.45 24.95
C VAL A 76 -20.13 16.75 23.52
N ASP A 77 -19.74 15.71 22.79
CA ASP A 77 -19.46 15.72 21.34
C ASP A 77 -18.44 16.74 20.85
N SER A 78 -17.52 17.16 21.72
CA SER A 78 -16.51 18.18 21.41
C SER A 78 -17.09 19.52 20.93
N LYS A 79 -18.41 19.74 21.06
CA LYS A 79 -19.12 20.92 20.54
C LYS A 79 -19.43 21.99 21.58
N ASP A 80 -19.41 21.64 22.87
CA ASP A 80 -19.72 22.57 23.96
C ASP A 80 -18.47 23.09 24.69
N GLU A 81 -18.53 24.32 25.22
CA GLU A 81 -17.43 24.92 25.99
C GLU A 81 -17.13 24.20 27.32
N GLY A 82 -17.91 23.19 27.68
CA GLY A 82 -17.72 22.38 28.88
C GLY A 82 -18.34 23.08 30.10
N GLN A 83 -19.42 22.52 30.62
CA GLN A 83 -20.11 23.10 31.77
C GLN A 83 -19.38 22.71 33.06
N ALA A 84 -19.08 23.68 33.93
CA ALA A 84 -18.50 23.39 35.24
C ALA A 84 -19.55 22.70 36.13
N VAL A 85 -19.18 21.56 36.71
CA VAL A 85 -20.06 20.75 37.57
C VAL A 85 -19.35 20.42 38.88
N ALA A 86 -20.08 20.50 39.99
CA ALA A 86 -19.57 20.10 41.30
C ALA A 86 -19.42 18.59 41.41
N LEU A 87 -18.42 18.11 42.16
CA LEU A 87 -18.02 16.71 42.25
C LEU A 87 -19.18 15.76 42.61
N ASP A 88 -20.06 16.19 43.50
CA ASP A 88 -21.24 15.47 43.97
C ASP A 88 -22.31 15.28 42.88
N ARG A 89 -22.34 16.17 41.89
CA ARG A 89 -23.34 16.17 40.81
C ARG A 89 -22.86 15.53 39.51
N ILE A 90 -21.58 15.18 39.40
CA ILE A 90 -21.02 14.61 38.15
C ILE A 90 -21.72 13.31 37.78
N ALA A 91 -21.87 12.38 38.73
CA ALA A 91 -22.46 11.07 38.44
C ALA A 91 -23.90 11.20 37.90
N ALA A 92 -24.72 12.04 38.54
CA ALA A 92 -26.07 12.33 38.08
C ALA A 92 -26.05 12.98 36.69
N ARG A 93 -25.16 13.96 36.47
CA ARG A 93 -25.08 14.67 35.20
C ARG A 93 -24.60 13.79 34.05
N VAL A 94 -23.61 12.94 34.28
CA VAL A 94 -23.11 11.97 33.28
C VAL A 94 -24.20 10.95 32.95
N LEU A 95 -24.94 10.48 33.95
CA LEU A 95 -26.06 9.56 33.73
C LEU A 95 -27.19 10.20 32.90
N ASP A 96 -27.54 11.45 33.21
CA ASP A 96 -28.52 12.22 32.43
C ASP A 96 -28.06 12.39 30.97
N LEU A 97 -26.77 12.68 30.76
CA LEU A 97 -26.17 12.86 29.43
C LEU A 97 -26.02 11.55 28.65
N GLN A 98 -25.88 10.42 29.35
CA GLN A 98 -25.91 9.10 28.73
C GLN A 98 -27.33 8.65 28.36
N ALA A 99 -28.38 9.28 28.91
CA ALA A 99 -29.78 8.91 28.67
C ALA A 99 -30.07 7.40 28.84
N GLY A 100 -29.30 6.69 29.67
CA GLY A 100 -29.39 5.25 29.86
C GLY A 100 -28.71 4.39 28.78
N ASP A 101 -28.04 4.98 27.80
CA ASP A 101 -27.25 4.26 26.81
C ASP A 101 -25.85 3.92 27.34
N ALA A 102 -25.70 2.67 27.76
CA ALA A 102 -24.43 2.12 28.25
C ALA A 102 -23.33 2.06 27.17
N ASN A 103 -23.67 2.25 25.90
CA ASN A 103 -22.69 2.27 24.81
C ASN A 103 -22.05 3.64 24.58
N THR A 104 -22.57 4.71 25.22
CA THR A 104 -21.95 6.04 25.15
C THR A 104 -20.69 6.04 26.02
N PRO A 105 -19.48 6.09 25.43
CA PRO A 105 -18.27 6.04 26.21
C PRO A 105 -18.05 7.35 26.95
N VAL A 106 -17.57 7.24 28.18
CA VAL A 106 -17.12 8.37 29.01
C VAL A 106 -15.60 8.43 28.95
N VAL A 107 -15.08 9.55 28.48
CA VAL A 107 -13.64 9.80 28.41
C VAL A 107 -13.27 10.77 29.53
N ILE A 108 -12.23 10.47 30.30
CA ILE A 108 -11.71 11.35 31.34
C ILE A 108 -10.37 11.90 30.85
N SER A 109 -10.29 13.23 30.73
CA SER A 109 -9.09 13.97 30.37
C SER A 109 -8.68 14.91 31.50
N ALA A 110 -7.39 15.15 31.63
CA ALA A 110 -6.82 16.07 32.62
C ALA A 110 -5.77 16.95 31.94
N ASP A 111 -5.70 18.23 32.34
CA ASP A 111 -4.74 19.23 31.86
C ASP A 111 -3.64 19.50 32.89
#